data_AF-A0A358R365-F1
#
_entry.id   AF-A0A358R365-F1
#
_cell.length_a   1.000
_cell.length_b   1.000
_cell.length_c   1.000
_cell.angle_alpha   90.00
_cell.angle_beta   90.00
_cell.angle_gamma   90.00
#
_symmetry.space_group_name_H-M   'P 1'
#
loop_
_entity.id
_entity.type
_entity.pdbx_description
1 polymer ?
#
loop_
_entity_poly.entity_id
_entity_poly.type
_entity_poly.pdbx_seq_one_letter_code
_entity_poly.pdbx_strand_id
1 'polypeptide(L)' 'PTEVAATLKGAKHGWPDRRRIAVFQPHLYSRTQQMSAEFGASFGDADHVIITDVYPAREKPIDGVTGELVASAAKDAG' A
#
# COMPACT_ATOMS: atom_id res chain seq x y z
N PRO A 1 6.00 -4.06 1.08
CA PRO A 1 4.98 -5.04 0.64
C PRO A 1 4.79 -6.24 1.58
N THR A 2 5.85 -6.99 1.92
CA THR A 2 5.74 -8.21 2.76
C THR A 2 5.09 -7.95 4.11
N GLU A 3 5.48 -6.89 4.80
CA GLU A 3 4.92 -6.52 6.11
C GLU A 3 3.43 -6.15 6.01
N VAL A 4 3.02 -5.48 4.93
CA VAL A 4 1.61 -5.11 4.66
C VAL A 4 0.76 -6.38 4.50
N ALA A 5 1.19 -7.30 3.64
CA ALA A 5 0.51 -8.57 3.42
C ALA A 5 0.43 -9.41 4.71
N ALA A 6 1.52 -9.51 5.46
CA ALA A 6 1.55 -10.24 6.73
C ALA A 6 0.59 -9.62 7.77
N THR A 7 0.53 -8.29 7.84
CA THR A 7 -0.35 -7.56 8.75
C THR A 7 -1.82 -7.79 8.41
N LEU A 8 -2.19 -7.66 7.13
CA LEU A 8 -3.57 -7.87 6.68
C LEU A 8 -4.01 -9.31 6.84
N LYS A 9 -3.12 -10.28 6.55
CA LYS A 9 -3.37 -11.70 6.80
C LYS A 9 -3.62 -11.98 8.28
N GLY A 10 -2.81 -11.39 9.16
CA GLY A 10 -3.00 -11.48 10.61
C GLY A 10 -4.35 -10.90 11.06
N ALA A 11 -4.71 -9.72 10.55
CA ALA A 11 -6.00 -9.08 10.84
C ALA A 11 -7.19 -9.92 10.35
N LYS A 12 -7.11 -10.48 9.15
CA LYS A 12 -8.14 -11.37 8.59
C LYS A 12 -8.30 -12.65 9.42
N HIS A 13 -7.20 -13.22 9.91
CA HIS A 13 -7.27 -14.41 10.77
C HIS A 13 -7.87 -14.11 12.15
N GLY A 14 -7.48 -12.99 12.77
CA GLY A 14 -7.98 -12.61 14.10
C GLY A 14 -9.44 -12.16 14.12
N TRP A 15 -9.91 -11.57 13.02
CA TRP A 15 -11.26 -11.03 12.88
C TRP A 15 -11.85 -11.36 11.50
N PRO A 16 -12.23 -12.63 11.24
CA PRO A 16 -12.66 -13.08 9.92
C PRO A 16 -13.89 -12.31 9.40
N ASP A 17 -14.85 -12.04 10.28
CA ASP A 17 -16.14 -11.44 9.93
C ASP A 17 -16.18 -9.90 10.06
N ARG A 18 -15.02 -9.26 10.26
CA ARG A 18 -14.92 -7.80 10.37
C ARG A 18 -14.41 -7.20 9.08
N ARG A 19 -14.93 -6.02 8.75
CA ARG A 19 -14.42 -5.19 7.65
C ARG A 19 -13.02 -4.69 7.98
N ARG A 20 -12.10 -4.86 7.02
CA ARG A 20 -10.69 -4.47 7.07
C ARG A 20 -10.47 -3.28 6.15
N ILE A 21 -10.13 -2.14 6.74
CA ILE A 21 -9.80 -0.92 6.01
C ILE A 21 -8.31 -0.64 6.21
N ALA A 22 -7.53 -0.74 5.13
CA ALA A 22 -6.11 -0.44 5.13
C ALA A 22 -5.90 1.05 4.82
N VAL A 23 -5.27 1.79 5.73
CA VAL A 23 -4.82 3.16 5.46
C VAL A 23 -3.30 3.13 5.36
N PHE A 24 -2.79 3.43 4.17
CA PHE A 24 -1.38 3.28 3.86
C PHE A 24 -0.75 4.60 3.43
N GLN A 25 0.39 4.93 4.02
CA GLN A 25 1.26 6.02 3.61
C GLN A 25 2.54 5.42 3.04
N PRO A 26 2.79 5.52 1.72
CA PRO A 26 4.05 5.07 1.13
C PRO A 26 5.22 5.84 1.75
N HIS A 27 6.33 5.15 2.03
CA HIS A 27 7.51 5.73 2.66
C HIS A 27 8.69 5.66 1.67
N LEU A 28 9.35 6.81 1.44
CA LEU A 28 10.37 7.07 0.39
C LEU A 28 9.82 7.02 -1.04
N TYR A 29 10.26 7.96 -1.87
CA TYR A 29 9.96 7.97 -3.30
C TYR A 29 10.68 6.82 -4.01
N SER A 30 11.96 6.59 -3.70
CA SER A 30 12.75 5.50 -4.30
C SER A 30 12.09 4.14 -4.13
N ARG A 31 11.63 3.83 -2.91
CA ARG A 31 10.92 2.58 -2.60
C ARG A 31 9.55 2.52 -3.29
N THR A 32 8.83 3.64 -3.33
CA THR A 32 7.52 3.71 -4.01
C THR A 32 7.66 3.45 -5.51
N GLN A 33 8.67 4.03 -6.14
CA GLN A 33 8.98 3.81 -7.55
C GLN A 33 9.35 2.36 -7.84
N GLN A 34 10.18 1.75 -7.00
CA GLN A 34 10.66 0.39 -7.19
C GLN A 34 9.60 -0.68 -6.92
N MET A 35 8.68 -0.43 -5.98
CA MET A 35 7.84 -1.47 -5.41
C MET A 35 6.33 -1.23 -5.54
N SER A 36 5.90 -0.26 -6.35
CA SER A 36 4.46 0.09 -6.48
C SER A 36 3.59 -1.12 -6.84
N ALA A 37 4.03 -1.94 -7.79
CA ALA A 37 3.32 -3.15 -8.21
C ALA A 37 3.20 -4.17 -7.06
N GLU A 38 4.27 -4.43 -6.32
CA GLU A 38 4.22 -5.34 -5.17
C GLU A 38 3.39 -4.78 -4.01
N PHE A 39 3.40 -3.45 -3.81
CA PHE A 39 2.50 -2.83 -2.84
C PHE A 39 1.04 -3.01 -3.25
N GLY A 40 0.70 -2.79 -4.52
CA GLY A 40 -0.65 -3.04 -5.05
C GLY A 40 -1.16 -4.44 -4.72
N ALA A 41 -0.37 -5.47 -5.04
CA ALA A 41 -0.72 -6.86 -4.73
C ALA A 41 -0.78 -7.17 -3.21
N SER A 42 -0.07 -6.41 -2.38
CA SER A 42 -0.01 -6.68 -0.93
C SER A 42 -1.30 -6.36 -0.17
N PHE A 43 -2.25 -5.67 -0.79
CA PHE A 43 -3.51 -5.27 -0.15
C PHE A 43 -4.66 -6.27 -0.31
N GLY A 44 -4.46 -7.43 -0.95
CA GLY A 44 -5.56 -8.34 -1.32
C GLY A 44 -6.40 -8.93 -0.16
N ASP A 45 -5.95 -8.80 1.09
CA ASP A 45 -6.74 -9.19 2.28
C ASP A 45 -7.52 -8.01 2.91
N ALA A 46 -7.41 -6.80 2.37
CA ALA A 46 -8.20 -5.63 2.77
C ALA A 46 -9.50 -5.54 1.95
N ASP A 47 -10.58 -5.10 2.58
CA ASP A 47 -11.85 -4.86 1.87
C ASP A 47 -11.89 -3.43 1.29
N HIS A 48 -11.14 -2.50 1.88
CA HIS A 48 -10.93 -1.15 1.36
C HIS A 48 -9.51 -0.68 1.62
N VAL A 49 -8.97 0.07 0.67
CA VAL A 49 -7.63 0.66 0.76
C VAL A 49 -7.73 2.17 0.56
N ILE A 50 -7.10 2.93 1.46
CA ILE A 50 -6.91 4.37 1.36
C ILE A 50 -5.41 4.61 1.29
N ILE A 51 -4.95 5.24 0.22
CA ILE A 51 -3.54 5.56 0.01
C ILE A 51 -3.37 7.06 0.08
N THR A 52 -2.41 7.50 0.89
CA THR A 52 -2.03 8.91 1.02
C THR A 52 -0.83 9.23 0.14
N ASP A 53 -0.43 10.50 0.09
CA ASP A 53 0.82 10.88 -0.57
C ASP A 53 2.06 10.26 0.08
N VAL A 54 3.15 10.23 -0.69
CA VAL A 54 4.42 9.66 -0.27
C VAL A 54 5.00 10.48 0.88
N TYR A 55 5.27 9.82 2.00
CA TYR A 55 6.11 10.38 3.05
C TYR A 55 7.58 10.35 2.59
N PRO A 56 8.21 11.52 2.38
CA PRO A 56 9.51 11.61 1.73
C PRO A 56 10.68 11.13 2.61
N ALA A 57 10.47 11.13 3.93
CA ALA A 57 11.52 11.06 4.96
C ALA A 57 12.66 12.08 4.73
N ARG A 58 13.64 11.76 3.87
CA ARG A 58 14.78 12.64 3.52
C ARG A 58 14.98 12.80 2.01
N GLU A 59 14.15 12.16 1.19
CA GLU A 59 14.27 12.21 -0.26
C GLU A 59 13.62 13.45 -0.84
N LYS A 60 14.20 13.93 -1.95
CA LYS A 60 13.52 14.90 -2.80
C LYS A 60 12.42 14.18 -3.60
N PRO A 61 11.30 14.85 -3.90
CA PRO A 61 10.30 14.31 -4.82
C PRO A 61 10.93 13.82 -6.12
N ILE A 62 10.45 12.67 -6.60
CA ILE A 62 10.79 12.11 -7.91
C ILE A 62 9.58 12.33 -8.81
N ASP A 63 9.79 12.91 -9.99
CA ASP A 63 8.72 13.18 -10.95
C ASP A 63 7.93 11.90 -11.29
N GLY A 64 6.61 12.00 -11.20
CA GLY A 64 5.69 10.89 -11.45
C GLY A 64 5.58 9.86 -10.31
N VAL A 65 6.32 10.01 -9.21
CA VAL A 65 6.26 9.10 -8.07
C VAL A 65 5.41 9.71 -6.96
N THR A 66 4.12 9.38 -6.96
CA THR A 66 3.13 9.86 -5.97
C THR A 66 2.40 8.69 -5.31
N GLY A 67 1.55 9.00 -4.32
CA GLY A 67 0.65 7.99 -3.74
C GLY A 67 -0.26 7.34 -4.78
N GLU A 68 -0.62 8.07 -5.85
CA GLU A 68 -1.45 7.57 -6.94
C GLU A 68 -0.81 6.39 -7.68
N LEU A 69 0.52 6.32 -7.74
CA LEU A 69 1.21 5.19 -8.35
C LEU A 69 0.89 3.87 -7.63
N VAL A 70 0.84 3.91 -6.30
CA VAL A 70 0.46 2.74 -5.49
C VAL A 70 -1.05 2.52 -5.55
N ALA A 71 -1.85 3.60 -5.56
CA ALA A 71 -3.30 3.49 -5.64
C ALA A 71 -3.76 2.85 -6.95
N SER A 72 -3.12 3.21 -8.06
CA SER A 72 -3.35 2.62 -9.37
C SER A 72 -2.93 1.15 -9.38
N ALA A 73 -1.73 0.82 -8.89
CA ALA A 73 -1.29 -0.57 -8.78
C ALA A 73 -2.20 -1.43 -7.89
N ALA A 74 -2.77 -0.87 -6.82
CA ALA A 74 -3.75 -1.56 -5.99
C ALA A 74 -5.06 -1.81 -6.76
N LYS A 75 -5.59 -0.81 -7.47
CA LYS A 75 -6.78 -0.97 -8.33
C LYS A 75 -6.57 -2.04 -9.41
N ASP A 76 -5.38 -2.09 -10.00
CA ASP A 76 -5.05 -3.07 -11.06
C ASP A 76 -4.91 -4.50 -10.50
N ALA A 77 -4.60 -4.65 -9.21
CA ALA A 77 -4.45 -5.94 -8.53
C ALA A 77 -5.79 -6.57 -8.10
N GLY A 78 -6.88 -5.80 -8.05
CA GLY A 78 -8.23 -6.23 -7.65
C GLY A 78 -8.69 -5.69 -6.31
#